data_AF-A0A8T2V2N7-F1
#
_entry.id   AF-A0A8T2V2N7-F1
#
_cell.length_a   1.000
_cell.length_b   1.000
_cell.length_c   1.000
_cell.angle_alpha   90.00
_cell.angle_beta   90.00
_cell.angle_gamma   90.00
#
_symmetry.space_group_name_H-M   'P 1'
#
loop_
_entity.id
_entity.type
_entity.pdbx_description
1 polymer ?
#
loop_
_entity_poly.entity_id
_entity_poly.type
_entity_poly.pdbx_seq_one_letter_code
_entity_poly.pdbx_strand_id
1 'polypeptide(L)'
;MDALKQPTIRVVAIIAEGVPEGDTKKLIAYARANNKIIIGPATVGGIQAGAFKIGDTAGTLENIVESKLYRPGSVGFVSKSGGMSNELYRIISRTTDGIYEGIAIGGDVFPGSTLSDHVLRYQNIPQIKMVVVLGELGGRDEYSLVEALKQGRVTKPVVAWVSGTCARLFKSEVQFGHAGAKSGGDMESAQAKNSALQGAGALVPTSFEGLEPLIKEVYTNLVEEGVITPIPDFQPPPVPQDLNAAIKAGKVRAPTHIISTICDDRGEEATYAGVRMSSLIESDKGVGDVISLLWFKRSLPSYCTKFIEMCIMLCADHGPCVSGAHNTIVTARAGKDLVSSLVSGLLTIGPRFGGAIDDAARYFKDACDKGLTPYDYVEAMKKKGIRVPGIGHRIKSADNRDKRVELLTNYGRTFFPSVRYLEYALQVEKYTLTKANNLVLNVDGCIGSLFLDLLVSSAMFTQQEIDEIVGIGYLNGLFVLARTIGLIGHTFDQKRLKQPLYRHPWEDVLYTK
;
A
#
# COMPACT_ATOMS: atom_id res chain seq x y z
N MET A 1 18.86 14.89 -20.84
CA MET A 1 19.24 16.05 -21.68
C MET A 1 18.78 17.37 -21.05
N ASP A 2 17.53 17.50 -20.62
CA ASP A 2 17.00 18.77 -20.11
C ASP A 2 17.76 19.34 -18.90
N ALA A 3 18.17 18.48 -17.96
CA ALA A 3 19.04 18.90 -16.85
C ALA A 3 20.38 19.47 -17.33
N LEU A 4 20.98 18.90 -18.38
CA LEU A 4 22.22 19.42 -18.98
C LEU A 4 21.99 20.75 -19.69
N LYS A 5 20.77 21.10 -20.12
CA LYS A 5 20.47 22.42 -20.70
C LYS A 5 20.32 23.51 -19.65
N GLN A 6 20.06 23.17 -18.38
CA GLN A 6 19.89 24.17 -17.31
C GLN A 6 21.22 24.81 -16.89
N PRO A 7 21.39 26.13 -16.92
CA PRO A 7 22.69 26.77 -16.68
C PRO A 7 23.22 26.57 -15.25
N THR A 8 22.33 26.37 -14.28
CA THR A 8 22.67 26.18 -12.86
C THR A 8 23.16 24.76 -12.53
N ILE A 9 22.96 23.78 -13.42
CA ILE A 9 23.36 22.39 -13.19
C ILE A 9 24.71 22.12 -13.85
N ARG A 10 25.74 21.84 -13.04
CA ARG A 10 27.10 21.54 -13.53
C ARG A 10 27.42 20.05 -13.60
N VAL A 11 26.85 19.25 -12.70
CA VAL A 11 27.11 17.81 -12.59
C VAL A 11 25.78 17.06 -12.63
N VAL A 12 25.71 16.01 -13.43
CA VAL A 12 24.55 15.10 -13.50
C VAL A 12 25.03 13.68 -13.25
N ALA A 13 24.49 13.02 -12.22
CA ALA A 13 24.70 11.60 -12.00
C ALA A 13 23.57 10.81 -12.67
N ILE A 14 23.90 9.87 -13.55
CA ILE A 14 22.93 9.01 -14.25
C ILE A 14 23.00 7.63 -13.61
N ILE A 15 22.00 7.32 -12.76
CA ILE A 15 21.98 6.06 -12.01
C ILE A 15 21.51 4.88 -12.86
N ALA A 16 20.64 5.14 -13.85
CA ALA A 16 20.05 4.12 -14.69
C ALA A 16 21.10 3.26 -15.40
N GLU A 17 20.92 1.94 -15.33
CA GLU A 17 21.67 0.94 -16.08
C GLU A 17 20.93 0.58 -17.37
N GLY A 18 21.67 0.22 -18.43
CA GLY A 18 21.08 -0.15 -19.72
C GLY A 18 20.67 1.04 -20.60
N VAL A 19 21.32 2.19 -20.45
CA VAL A 19 21.09 3.34 -21.34
C VAL A 19 21.69 3.05 -22.72
N PRO A 20 20.94 3.21 -23.83
CA PRO A 20 21.48 2.95 -25.16
C PRO A 20 22.75 3.76 -25.44
N GLU A 21 23.80 3.10 -25.93
CA GLU A 21 25.11 3.73 -26.19
C GLU A 21 25.02 4.97 -27.08
N GLY A 22 24.15 4.94 -28.09
CA GLY A 22 23.92 6.06 -29.00
C GLY A 22 23.40 7.32 -28.29
N ASP A 23 22.60 7.16 -27.24
CA ASP A 23 22.10 8.28 -26.45
C ASP A 23 23.13 8.75 -25.42
N THR A 24 23.85 7.83 -24.79
CA THR A 24 24.96 8.16 -23.90
C THR A 24 26.02 9.00 -24.62
N LYS A 25 26.38 8.64 -25.87
CA LYS A 25 27.28 9.43 -26.73
C LYS A 25 26.78 10.86 -26.97
N LYS A 26 25.48 11.05 -27.23
CA LYS A 26 24.89 12.40 -27.41
C LYS A 26 24.96 13.21 -26.11
N LEU A 27 24.69 12.58 -24.97
CA LEU A 27 24.79 13.22 -23.65
C LEU A 27 26.23 13.64 -23.34
N ILE A 28 27.21 12.77 -23.59
CA ILE A 28 28.64 13.05 -23.43
C ILE A 28 29.06 14.24 -24.30
N ALA A 29 28.71 14.21 -25.58
CA ALA A 29 29.06 15.28 -26.52
C ALA A 29 28.51 16.64 -26.06
N TYR A 30 27.25 16.66 -25.63
CA TYR A 30 26.62 17.87 -25.10
C TYR A 30 27.30 18.35 -23.81
N ALA A 31 27.56 17.46 -22.85
CA ALA A 31 28.18 17.81 -21.58
C ALA A 31 29.58 18.40 -21.77
N ARG A 32 30.41 17.77 -22.61
CA ARG A 32 31.76 18.27 -22.93
C ARG A 32 31.71 19.65 -23.61
N ALA A 33 30.82 19.84 -24.58
CA ALA A 33 30.67 21.13 -25.27
C ALA A 33 30.21 22.27 -24.35
N ASN A 34 29.56 21.95 -23.23
CA ASN A 34 29.01 22.92 -22.28
C ASN A 34 29.74 22.94 -20.93
N ASN A 35 30.94 22.35 -20.84
CA ASN A 35 31.75 22.27 -19.61
C ASN A 35 30.98 21.69 -18.40
N LYS A 36 30.20 20.64 -18.64
CA LYS A 36 29.43 19.89 -17.64
C LYS A 36 30.01 18.50 -17.44
N ILE A 37 29.73 17.92 -16.27
CA ILE A 37 30.19 16.60 -15.88
C ILE A 37 29.00 15.64 -15.82
N ILE A 38 29.17 14.45 -16.36
CA ILE A 38 28.24 13.34 -16.20
C ILE A 38 28.97 12.24 -15.44
N ILE A 39 28.43 11.78 -14.31
CA ILE A 39 28.90 10.59 -13.59
C ILE A 39 27.91 9.45 -13.91
N GLY A 40 28.38 8.33 -14.43
CA GLY A 40 27.52 7.28 -15.01
C GLY A 40 27.41 7.39 -16.55
N PRO A 41 26.49 6.67 -17.21
CA PRO A 41 25.39 5.88 -16.65
C PRO A 41 25.82 4.60 -15.92
N ALA A 42 24.85 3.84 -15.40
CA ALA A 42 25.09 2.58 -14.67
C ALA A 42 26.04 2.76 -13.47
N THR A 43 25.78 3.77 -12.64
CA THR A 43 26.58 4.06 -11.45
C THR A 43 25.72 4.26 -10.20
N VAL A 44 26.29 3.95 -9.04
CA VAL A 44 25.73 4.39 -7.74
C VAL A 44 26.01 5.88 -7.48
N GLY A 45 26.98 6.47 -8.20
CA GLY A 45 27.41 7.85 -8.09
C GLY A 45 28.81 7.98 -7.48
N GLY A 46 28.87 8.56 -6.29
CA GLY A 46 30.11 8.92 -5.63
C GLY A 46 29.88 9.65 -4.32
N ILE A 47 30.94 9.78 -3.53
CA ILE A 47 30.92 10.44 -2.23
C ILE A 47 32.19 11.27 -2.04
N GLN A 48 32.03 12.51 -1.63
CA GLN A 48 33.08 13.31 -1.02
C GLN A 48 32.85 13.28 0.50
N ALA A 49 33.77 12.63 1.22
CA ALA A 49 33.58 12.33 2.63
C ALA A 49 33.52 13.61 3.47
N GLY A 50 32.55 13.67 4.39
CA GLY A 50 32.22 14.87 5.17
C GLY A 50 31.59 16.03 4.37
N ALA A 51 31.29 15.86 3.09
CA ALA A 51 30.71 16.91 2.25
C ALA A 51 29.42 16.50 1.54
N PHE A 52 29.50 15.59 0.57
CA PHE A 52 28.35 15.25 -0.28
C PHE A 52 28.36 13.80 -0.73
N LYS A 53 27.20 13.16 -0.69
CA LYS A 53 26.96 11.78 -1.16
C LYS A 53 25.90 11.81 -2.27
N ILE A 54 26.19 11.19 -3.40
CA ILE A 54 25.25 11.01 -4.51
C ILE A 54 24.39 9.78 -4.23
N GLY A 55 23.08 9.98 -4.05
CA GLY A 55 22.07 8.90 -3.97
C GLY A 55 22.42 7.84 -2.93
N ASP A 56 22.46 6.58 -3.37
CA ASP A 56 22.67 5.41 -2.50
C ASP A 56 24.14 5.05 -2.27
N THR A 57 25.09 5.86 -2.75
CA THR A 57 26.53 5.59 -2.59
C THR A 57 26.88 5.35 -1.11
N ALA A 58 27.64 4.30 -0.81
CA ALA A 58 27.96 3.90 0.57
C ALA A 58 26.78 3.42 1.46
N GLY A 59 25.58 3.20 0.90
CA GLY A 59 24.52 2.46 1.57
C GLY A 59 23.99 3.09 2.86
N THR A 60 23.84 2.27 3.90
CA THR A 60 23.23 2.67 5.18
C THR A 60 24.13 3.59 6.00
N LEU A 61 23.55 4.23 7.02
CA LEU A 61 24.30 5.12 7.90
C LEU A 61 25.37 4.34 8.70
N GLU A 62 25.09 3.10 9.09
CA GLU A 62 26.05 2.23 9.77
C GLU A 62 27.32 2.06 8.93
N ASN A 63 27.18 1.80 7.62
CA ASN A 63 28.33 1.66 6.73
C ASN A 63 29.09 2.99 6.54
N ILE A 64 28.40 4.13 6.51
CA ILE A 64 29.03 5.46 6.49
C ILE A 64 29.90 5.67 7.74
N VAL A 65 29.42 5.25 8.91
CA VAL A 65 30.16 5.36 10.18
C VAL A 65 31.33 4.38 10.23
N GLU A 66 31.10 3.09 9.91
CA GLU A 66 32.15 2.06 9.90
C GLU A 66 33.27 2.36 8.90
N SER A 67 32.93 2.93 7.74
CA SER A 67 33.88 3.31 6.71
C SER A 67 34.46 4.73 6.89
N LYS A 68 34.17 5.39 8.03
CA LYS A 68 34.67 6.73 8.38
C LYS A 68 34.36 7.83 7.34
N LEU A 69 33.26 7.69 6.61
CA LEU A 69 32.88 8.55 5.48
C LEU A 69 32.28 9.90 5.89
N TYR A 70 32.05 10.10 7.18
CA TYR A 70 31.56 11.36 7.76
C TYR A 70 32.65 12.44 7.88
N ARG A 71 33.92 12.10 7.62
CA ARG A 71 35.04 13.04 7.59
C ARG A 71 35.95 12.77 6.38
N PRO A 72 36.62 13.78 5.82
CA PRO A 72 37.59 13.56 4.75
C PRO A 72 38.85 12.86 5.28
N GLY A 73 39.43 11.98 4.47
CA GLY A 73 40.81 11.49 4.57
C GLY A 73 41.71 12.06 3.48
N SER A 74 42.76 11.34 3.10
CA SER A 74 43.76 11.79 2.11
C SER A 74 43.74 11.00 0.79
N VAL A 75 42.85 10.01 0.64
CA VAL A 75 42.84 9.11 -0.53
C VAL A 75 41.76 9.49 -1.55
N GLY A 76 42.16 9.71 -2.81
CA GLY A 76 41.22 9.84 -3.93
C GLY A 76 40.93 8.47 -4.55
N PHE A 77 39.67 8.09 -4.70
CA PHE A 77 39.29 6.78 -5.24
C PHE A 77 38.44 6.92 -6.51
N VAL A 78 38.70 6.10 -7.52
CA VAL A 78 37.82 5.99 -8.69
C VAL A 78 37.70 4.55 -9.18
N SER A 79 36.48 4.11 -9.51
CA SER A 79 36.19 2.78 -10.05
C SER A 79 35.14 2.78 -11.14
N LYS A 80 35.04 1.69 -11.90
CA LYS A 80 33.88 1.40 -12.76
C LYS A 80 32.69 0.85 -11.97
N SER A 81 32.92 -0.19 -11.17
CA SER A 81 31.88 -0.86 -10.37
C SER A 81 31.48 -0.04 -9.14
N GLY A 82 30.18 0.23 -8.98
CA GLY A 82 29.62 0.88 -7.79
C GLY A 82 29.59 -0.02 -6.54
N GLY A 83 29.35 -1.33 -6.72
CA GLY A 83 29.40 -2.30 -5.62
C GLY A 83 30.80 -2.41 -5.02
N MET A 84 31.83 -2.52 -5.88
CA MET A 84 33.22 -2.54 -5.43
C MET A 84 33.65 -1.21 -4.83
N SER A 85 33.08 -0.07 -5.22
CA SER A 85 33.37 1.21 -4.55
C SER A 85 33.11 1.12 -3.05
N ASN A 86 32.01 0.48 -2.64
CA ASN A 86 31.68 0.38 -1.23
C ASN A 86 32.65 -0.51 -0.45
N GLU A 87 33.12 -1.60 -1.07
CA GLU A 87 34.16 -2.44 -0.48
C GLU A 87 35.49 -1.68 -0.38
N LEU A 88 35.84 -0.90 -1.40
CA LEU A 88 37.05 -0.09 -1.39
C LEU A 88 37.00 1.04 -0.36
N TYR A 89 35.83 1.64 -0.12
CA TYR A 89 35.67 2.57 0.99
C TYR A 89 36.01 1.93 2.33
N ARG A 90 35.65 0.67 2.53
CA ARG A 90 35.97 -0.11 3.73
C ARG A 90 37.44 -0.51 3.83
N ILE A 91 38.03 -0.97 2.72
CA ILE A 91 39.45 -1.32 2.68
C ILE A 91 40.31 -0.09 2.97
N ILE A 92 40.01 1.03 2.32
CA ILE A 92 40.75 2.29 2.48
C ILE A 92 40.59 2.83 3.90
N SER A 93 39.39 2.76 4.51
CA SER A 93 39.18 3.24 5.89
C SER A 93 39.93 2.44 6.95
N ARG A 94 40.25 1.17 6.67
CA ARG A 94 41.02 0.28 7.55
C ARG A 94 42.53 0.43 7.40
N THR A 95 42.99 0.82 6.21
CA THR A 95 44.42 0.86 5.86
C THR A 95 45.03 2.26 5.86
N THR A 96 44.21 3.31 5.79
CA THR A 96 44.63 4.71 5.66
C THR A 96 43.84 5.63 6.60
N ASP A 97 44.02 6.96 6.48
CA ASP A 97 43.15 7.94 7.14
C ASP A 97 41.75 8.07 6.52
N GLY A 98 41.45 7.34 5.44
CA GLY A 98 40.14 7.29 4.79
C GLY A 98 40.12 7.98 3.42
N ILE A 99 38.96 7.92 2.74
CA ILE A 99 38.79 8.57 1.45
C ILE A 99 38.56 10.08 1.62
N TYR A 100 39.10 10.88 0.71
CA TYR A 100 38.69 12.26 0.51
C TYR A 100 37.47 12.33 -0.42
N GLU A 101 37.60 11.73 -1.61
CA GLU A 101 36.56 11.66 -2.64
C GLU A 101 36.64 10.30 -3.35
N GLY A 102 35.51 9.64 -3.50
CA GLY A 102 35.36 8.35 -4.16
C GLY A 102 34.27 8.41 -5.24
N ILE A 103 34.60 8.08 -6.48
CA ILE A 103 33.65 8.13 -7.61
C ILE A 103 33.55 6.77 -8.31
N ALA A 104 32.33 6.30 -8.55
CA ALA A 104 32.06 5.22 -9.50
C ALA A 104 31.66 5.84 -10.85
N ILE A 105 32.45 5.63 -11.90
CA ILE A 105 32.15 6.18 -13.23
C ILE A 105 31.04 5.43 -13.96
N GLY A 106 30.76 4.20 -13.54
CA GLY A 106 29.76 3.30 -14.11
C GLY A 106 30.34 2.21 -15.01
N GLY A 107 29.56 1.15 -15.20
CA GLY A 107 29.95 -0.06 -15.95
C GLY A 107 29.63 -0.01 -17.46
N ASP A 108 29.00 1.05 -17.95
CA ASP A 108 28.66 1.20 -19.35
C ASP A 108 29.90 1.39 -20.24
N VAL A 109 29.80 1.00 -21.52
CA VAL A 109 30.90 1.07 -22.50
C VAL A 109 31.44 2.50 -22.67
N PHE A 110 30.55 3.49 -22.60
CA PHE A 110 30.88 4.91 -22.76
C PHE A 110 30.45 5.67 -21.49
N PRO A 111 31.29 5.73 -20.45
CA PRO A 111 30.97 6.50 -19.27
C PRO A 111 31.00 8.00 -19.58
N GLY A 112 30.15 8.75 -18.88
CA GLY A 112 30.02 10.21 -18.96
C GLY A 112 31.32 10.95 -18.64
N SER A 113 32.05 10.43 -17.67
CA SER A 113 33.38 10.82 -17.24
C SER A 113 34.23 9.57 -17.04
N THR A 114 35.51 9.65 -17.40
CA THR A 114 36.43 8.51 -17.44
C THR A 114 37.23 8.37 -16.15
N LEU A 115 37.91 7.24 -15.94
CA LEU A 115 38.83 7.07 -14.81
C LEU A 115 39.88 8.18 -14.79
N SER A 116 40.46 8.48 -15.96
CA SER A 116 41.48 9.52 -16.13
C SER A 116 40.96 10.92 -15.79
N ASP A 117 39.71 11.26 -16.17
CA ASP A 117 39.11 12.56 -15.84
C ASP A 117 39.09 12.81 -14.32
N HIS A 118 38.74 11.80 -13.53
CA HIS A 118 38.73 11.92 -12.07
C HIS A 118 40.14 11.88 -11.47
N VAL A 119 41.06 11.06 -11.99
CA VAL A 119 42.46 11.06 -11.52
C VAL A 119 43.13 12.42 -11.76
N LEU A 120 42.90 13.04 -12.91
CA LEU A 120 43.42 14.38 -13.21
C LEU A 120 42.81 15.45 -12.29
N ARG A 121 41.53 15.34 -11.90
CA ARG A 121 40.98 16.20 -10.83
C ARG A 121 41.69 15.94 -9.51
N TYR A 122 41.87 14.68 -9.12
CA TYR A 122 42.51 14.30 -7.86
C TYR A 122 43.95 14.79 -7.76
N GLN A 123 44.68 14.79 -8.86
CA GLN A 123 46.01 15.42 -8.95
C GLN A 123 45.96 16.90 -8.54
N ASN A 124 44.92 17.63 -8.95
CA ASN A 124 44.78 19.06 -8.71
C ASN A 124 44.17 19.41 -7.34
N ILE A 125 43.66 18.44 -6.57
CA ILE A 125 43.10 18.65 -5.23
C ILE A 125 44.22 18.50 -4.18
N PRO A 126 44.66 19.56 -3.48
CA PRO A 126 45.81 19.50 -2.58
C PRO A 126 45.64 18.53 -1.39
N GLN A 127 44.40 18.28 -0.97
CA GLN A 127 44.06 17.39 0.14
C GLN A 127 44.25 15.91 -0.21
N ILE A 128 44.11 15.55 -1.49
CA ILE A 128 44.38 14.18 -1.93
C ILE A 128 45.89 13.99 -2.06
N LYS A 129 46.44 12.99 -1.36
CA LYS A 129 47.88 12.69 -1.35
C LYS A 129 48.24 11.41 -2.11
N MET A 130 47.30 10.49 -2.23
CA MET A 130 47.42 9.28 -3.05
C MET A 130 46.11 8.96 -3.75
N VAL A 131 46.20 8.23 -4.87
CA VAL A 131 45.04 7.86 -5.68
C VAL A 131 44.94 6.34 -5.79
N VAL A 132 43.73 5.81 -5.62
CA VAL A 132 43.42 4.38 -5.81
C VAL A 132 42.46 4.25 -6.99
N VAL A 133 42.82 3.40 -7.96
CA VAL A 133 42.05 3.18 -9.19
C VAL A 133 41.67 1.71 -9.31
N LEU A 134 40.37 1.43 -9.46
CA LEU A 134 39.87 0.09 -9.74
C LEU A 134 39.25 0.04 -11.15
N GLY A 135 40.03 -0.45 -12.11
CA GLY A 135 39.62 -0.65 -13.49
C GLY A 135 38.96 -2.01 -13.71
N GLU A 136 38.53 -2.24 -14.95
CA GLU A 136 37.90 -3.49 -15.37
C GLU A 136 38.38 -3.90 -16.77
N LEU A 137 38.31 -5.20 -17.09
CA LEU A 137 38.52 -5.69 -18.44
C LEU A 137 37.57 -5.01 -19.45
N GLY A 138 37.98 -4.95 -20.71
CA GLY A 138 37.17 -4.37 -21.79
C GLY A 138 37.32 -2.86 -21.95
N GLY A 139 37.30 -2.42 -23.20
CA GLY A 139 37.60 -1.03 -23.57
C GLY A 139 39.04 -0.62 -23.29
N ARG A 140 39.33 0.68 -23.45
CA ARG A 140 40.69 1.25 -23.36
C ARG A 140 40.81 2.43 -22.40
N ASP A 141 39.87 2.58 -21.47
CA ASP A 141 39.79 3.74 -20.58
C ASP A 141 41.06 3.91 -19.73
N GLU A 142 41.57 2.80 -19.19
CA GLU A 142 42.76 2.76 -18.35
C GLU A 142 44.03 3.22 -19.07
N TYR A 143 44.11 3.10 -20.41
CA TYR A 143 45.27 3.59 -21.17
C TYR A 143 45.36 5.11 -21.20
N SER A 144 44.24 5.83 -21.05
CA SER A 144 44.27 7.28 -20.91
C SER A 144 45.00 7.70 -19.63
N LEU A 145 44.88 6.89 -18.56
CA LEU A 145 45.65 7.07 -17.33
C LEU A 145 47.13 6.71 -17.52
N VAL A 146 47.45 5.63 -18.24
CA VAL A 146 48.82 5.24 -18.61
C VAL A 146 49.54 6.40 -19.32
N GLU A 147 48.89 7.02 -20.30
CA GLU A 147 49.47 8.15 -21.02
C GLU A 147 49.61 9.41 -20.14
N ALA A 148 48.65 9.67 -19.25
CA ALA A 148 48.75 10.78 -18.29
C ALA A 148 49.92 10.62 -17.31
N LEU A 149 50.20 9.38 -16.86
CA LEU A 149 51.35 9.05 -16.02
C LEU A 149 52.67 9.25 -16.77
N LYS A 150 52.80 8.70 -18.00
CA LYS A 150 54.02 8.86 -18.82
C LYS A 150 54.32 10.32 -19.16
N GLN A 151 53.30 11.15 -19.35
CA GLN A 151 53.44 12.57 -19.64
C GLN A 151 53.76 13.42 -18.39
N GLY A 152 53.87 12.80 -17.21
CA GLY A 152 54.12 13.52 -15.95
C GLY A 152 52.96 14.41 -15.51
N ARG A 153 51.75 14.21 -16.06
CA ARG A 153 50.56 14.98 -15.66
C ARG A 153 49.99 14.51 -14.33
N VAL A 154 50.28 13.27 -13.94
CA VAL A 154 49.94 12.70 -12.63
C VAL A 154 51.24 12.40 -11.92
N THR A 155 51.48 13.06 -10.79
CA THR A 155 52.72 12.92 -10.01
C THR A 155 52.49 12.33 -8.63
N LYS A 156 51.24 12.31 -8.16
CA LYS A 156 50.87 11.64 -6.90
C LYS A 156 50.95 10.12 -7.07
N PRO A 157 51.27 9.37 -6.01
CA PRO A 157 51.26 7.91 -6.05
C PRO A 157 49.88 7.37 -6.47
N VAL A 158 49.88 6.52 -7.51
CA VAL A 158 48.67 5.86 -8.02
C VAL A 158 48.78 4.37 -7.75
N VAL A 159 47.90 3.83 -6.90
CA VAL A 159 47.69 2.40 -6.73
C VAL A 159 46.57 1.96 -7.66
N ALA A 160 46.82 1.03 -8.56
CA ALA A 160 45.84 0.63 -9.56
C ALA A 160 45.70 -0.89 -9.66
N TRP A 161 44.47 -1.36 -9.85
CA TRP A 161 44.19 -2.75 -10.17
C TRP A 161 43.07 -2.85 -11.20
N VAL A 162 43.26 -3.67 -12.23
CA VAL A 162 42.24 -3.97 -13.23
C VAL A 162 41.71 -5.38 -13.00
N SER A 163 40.42 -5.48 -12.67
CA SER A 163 39.73 -6.76 -12.44
C SER A 163 39.40 -7.48 -13.76
N GLY A 164 39.17 -8.80 -13.68
CA GLY A 164 38.85 -9.62 -14.87
C GLY A 164 39.99 -10.47 -15.39
N THR A 165 41.02 -10.72 -14.57
CA THR A 165 42.18 -11.55 -14.93
C THR A 165 41.80 -13.00 -15.27
N CYS A 166 40.68 -13.50 -14.74
CA CYS A 166 40.15 -14.83 -15.04
C CYS A 166 39.72 -15.00 -16.52
N ALA A 167 39.46 -13.91 -17.26
CA ALA A 167 39.00 -13.98 -18.64
C ALA A 167 39.95 -14.78 -19.55
N ARG A 168 41.25 -14.76 -19.26
CA ARG A 168 42.28 -15.54 -19.97
C ARG A 168 42.14 -17.05 -19.81
N LEU A 169 41.50 -17.52 -18.74
CA LEU A 169 41.30 -18.95 -18.47
C LEU A 169 40.14 -19.53 -19.30
N PHE A 170 39.30 -18.67 -19.87
CA PHE A 170 38.16 -19.09 -20.69
C PHE A 170 38.59 -19.30 -22.14
N LYS A 171 38.00 -20.33 -22.77
CA LYS A 171 38.28 -20.70 -24.17
C LYS A 171 37.52 -19.84 -25.19
N SER A 172 36.53 -19.07 -24.74
CA SER A 172 35.63 -18.26 -25.56
C SER A 172 35.48 -16.87 -24.96
N GLU A 173 35.11 -15.89 -25.78
CA GLU A 173 34.74 -14.56 -25.28
C GLU A 173 33.56 -14.65 -24.31
N VAL A 174 33.74 -14.13 -23.10
CA VAL A 174 32.69 -14.04 -22.07
C VAL A 174 32.36 -12.55 -21.88
N GLN A 175 31.08 -12.22 -22.04
CA GLN A 175 30.54 -10.94 -21.59
C GLN A 175 30.28 -11.04 -20.07
N PHE A 176 30.92 -10.18 -19.29
CA PHE A 176 30.63 -10.07 -17.86
C PHE A 176 29.47 -9.11 -17.61
N GLY A 177 28.99 -9.04 -16.37
CA GLY A 177 27.73 -8.37 -16.01
C GLY A 177 27.61 -6.91 -16.48
N HIS A 178 28.68 -6.12 -16.35
CA HIS A 178 28.68 -4.76 -16.89
C HIS A 178 28.74 -4.74 -18.42
N ALA A 179 28.01 -3.83 -19.06
CA ALA A 179 27.95 -3.71 -20.51
C ALA A 179 29.35 -3.53 -21.16
N GLY A 180 30.25 -2.78 -20.51
CA GLY A 180 31.63 -2.56 -20.97
C GLY A 180 32.60 -3.72 -20.73
N ALA A 181 32.23 -4.74 -19.96
CA ALA A 181 33.12 -5.78 -19.49
C ALA A 181 33.20 -6.96 -20.48
N LYS A 182 33.71 -6.67 -21.68
CA LYS A 182 34.00 -7.65 -22.73
C LYS A 182 35.37 -7.38 -23.34
N SER A 183 36.19 -8.42 -23.45
CA SER A 183 37.50 -8.33 -24.08
C SER A 183 37.39 -8.75 -25.55
N GLY A 184 37.48 -7.79 -26.49
CA GLY A 184 37.49 -8.05 -27.93
C GLY A 184 38.89 -8.22 -28.55
N GLY A 185 39.96 -8.05 -27.75
CA GLY A 185 41.35 -8.25 -28.19
C GLY A 185 42.36 -8.16 -27.04
N ASP A 186 43.63 -8.54 -27.29
CA ASP A 186 44.66 -8.69 -26.25
C ASP A 186 44.90 -7.40 -25.43
N MET A 187 44.80 -6.24 -26.08
CA MET A 187 44.95 -4.92 -25.44
C MET A 187 43.79 -4.56 -24.52
N GLU A 188 42.66 -5.27 -24.58
CA GLU A 188 41.50 -5.02 -23.70
C GLU A 188 41.49 -5.94 -22.48
N SER A 189 42.43 -6.89 -22.43
CA SER A 189 42.59 -7.81 -21.31
C SER A 189 43.05 -7.09 -20.04
N ALA A 190 42.59 -7.58 -18.89
CA ALA A 190 42.98 -7.03 -17.58
C ALA A 190 44.50 -7.11 -17.36
N GLN A 191 45.15 -8.19 -17.82
CA GLN A 191 46.60 -8.35 -17.71
C GLN A 191 47.36 -7.30 -18.51
N ALA A 192 46.99 -7.07 -19.78
CA ALA A 192 47.67 -6.08 -20.61
C ALA A 192 47.55 -4.68 -20.01
N LYS A 193 46.38 -4.34 -19.44
CA LYS A 193 46.17 -3.07 -18.75
C LYS A 193 46.97 -2.95 -17.45
N ASN A 194 46.99 -4.00 -16.62
CA ASN A 194 47.80 -4.05 -15.40
C ASN A 194 49.30 -3.87 -15.71
N SER A 195 49.82 -4.57 -16.72
CA SER A 195 51.22 -4.42 -17.16
C SER A 195 51.51 -3.02 -17.72
N ALA A 196 50.57 -2.44 -18.47
CA ALA A 196 50.73 -1.09 -19.02
C ALA A 196 50.72 0.00 -17.92
N LEU A 197 49.86 -0.14 -16.91
CA LEU A 197 49.83 0.74 -15.74
C LEU A 197 51.11 0.64 -14.93
N GLN A 198 51.59 -0.59 -14.68
CA GLN A 198 52.85 -0.83 -13.98
C GLN A 198 54.04 -0.22 -14.74
N GLY A 199 54.10 -0.41 -16.07
CA GLY A 199 55.14 0.15 -16.92
C GLY A 199 55.13 1.69 -17.01
N ALA A 200 54.01 2.33 -16.66
CA ALA A 200 53.90 3.80 -16.57
C ALA A 200 54.17 4.36 -15.17
N GLY A 201 54.51 3.51 -14.19
CA GLY A 201 54.84 3.93 -12.82
C GLY A 201 53.68 3.87 -11.82
N ALA A 202 52.53 3.29 -12.18
CA ALA A 202 51.51 2.97 -11.21
C ALA A 202 51.92 1.74 -10.36
N LEU A 203 51.49 1.73 -9.10
CA LEU A 203 51.73 0.63 -8.17
C LEU A 203 50.61 -0.39 -8.35
N VAL A 204 50.94 -1.55 -8.94
CA VAL A 204 49.97 -2.58 -9.31
C VAL A 204 50.27 -3.86 -8.52
N PRO A 205 49.32 -4.39 -7.71
CA PRO A 205 49.53 -5.63 -6.97
C PRO A 205 49.45 -6.85 -7.91
N THR A 206 49.83 -8.03 -7.40
CA THR A 206 49.76 -9.29 -8.16
C THR A 206 48.34 -9.87 -8.26
N SER A 207 47.48 -9.53 -7.30
CA SER A 207 46.06 -9.91 -7.24
C SER A 207 45.24 -8.84 -6.53
N PHE A 208 43.91 -9.01 -6.51
CA PHE A 208 43.02 -8.08 -5.80
C PHE A 208 43.29 -8.07 -4.29
N GLU A 209 43.62 -9.23 -3.70
CA GLU A 209 43.97 -9.38 -2.29
C GLU A 209 45.25 -8.62 -1.93
N GLY A 210 46.16 -8.44 -2.90
CA GLY A 210 47.36 -7.64 -2.75
C GLY A 210 47.11 -6.12 -2.73
N LEU A 211 45.89 -5.67 -3.01
CA LEU A 211 45.55 -4.25 -3.05
C LEU A 211 45.55 -3.61 -1.66
N GLU A 212 44.98 -4.29 -0.66
CA GLU A 212 44.95 -3.83 0.74
C GLU A 212 46.35 -3.57 1.33
N PRO A 213 47.29 -4.54 1.32
CA PRO A 213 48.62 -4.33 1.87
C PRO A 213 49.40 -3.25 1.10
N LEU A 214 49.24 -3.17 -0.22
CA LEU A 214 49.91 -2.16 -1.04
C LEU A 214 49.39 -0.74 -0.75
N ILE A 215 48.08 -0.56 -0.57
CA ILE A 215 47.50 0.73 -0.16
C ILE A 215 48.08 1.16 1.19
N LYS A 216 48.16 0.23 2.15
CA LYS A 216 48.70 0.50 3.48
C LYS A 216 50.18 0.91 3.44
N GLU A 217 50.98 0.21 2.65
CA GLU A 217 52.40 0.51 2.47
C GLU A 217 52.61 1.92 1.93
N VAL A 218 51.94 2.26 0.82
CA VAL A 218 52.04 3.60 0.19
C VAL A 218 51.60 4.70 1.15
N TYR A 219 50.51 4.49 1.86
CA TYR A 219 50.02 5.43 2.86
C TYR A 219 51.04 5.64 4.00
N THR A 220 51.63 4.55 4.51
CA THR A 220 52.63 4.60 5.60
C THR A 220 53.87 5.38 5.16
N ASN A 221 54.39 5.11 3.96
CA ASN A 221 55.53 5.84 3.41
C ASN A 221 55.25 7.35 3.30
N LEU A 222 54.05 7.74 2.84
CA LEU A 222 53.65 9.15 2.76
C LEU A 222 53.50 9.83 4.12
N VAL A 223 53.15 9.07 5.17
CA VAL A 223 53.13 9.58 6.55
C VAL A 223 54.57 9.76 7.07
N GLU A 224 55.45 8.80 6.83
CA GLU A 224 56.87 8.86 7.23
C GLU A 224 57.63 9.99 6.53
N GLU A 225 57.32 10.25 5.26
CA GLU A 225 57.84 11.40 4.48
C GLU A 225 57.23 12.75 4.91
N GLY A 226 56.24 12.76 5.81
CA GLY A 226 55.55 13.96 6.27
C GLY A 226 54.59 14.59 5.25
N VAL A 227 54.26 13.88 4.16
CA VAL A 227 53.31 14.33 3.13
C VAL A 227 51.87 14.26 3.65
N ILE A 228 51.56 13.24 4.47
CA ILE A 228 50.27 13.06 5.13
C ILE A 228 50.43 13.29 6.63
N THR A 229 49.57 14.14 7.19
CA THR A 229 49.34 14.20 8.64
C THR A 229 48.02 13.49 8.94
N PRO A 230 48.03 12.34 9.65
CA PRO A 230 46.82 11.57 9.92
C PRO A 230 45.75 12.39 10.63
N ILE A 231 44.51 12.28 10.16
CA ILE A 231 43.36 12.98 10.72
C ILE A 231 42.82 12.19 11.93
N PRO A 232 42.61 12.82 13.10
CA PRO A 232 42.07 12.13 14.26
C PRO A 232 40.60 11.73 14.03
N ASP A 233 40.25 10.54 14.50
CA ASP A 233 38.86 10.08 14.48
C ASP A 233 38.03 10.79 15.55
N PHE A 234 36.77 11.09 15.22
CA PHE A 234 35.78 11.61 16.16
C PHE A 234 34.46 10.87 16.00
N GLN A 235 33.66 10.79 17.06
CA GLN A 235 32.33 10.20 16.96
C GLN A 235 31.36 11.19 16.32
N PRO A 236 30.71 10.84 15.19
CA PRO A 236 29.69 11.71 14.59
C PRO A 236 28.44 11.79 15.49
N PRO A 237 27.61 12.83 15.33
CA PRO A 237 26.36 12.95 16.08
C PRO A 237 25.47 11.71 15.89
N PRO A 238 24.89 11.13 16.97
CA PRO A 238 24.04 9.96 16.84
C PRO A 238 22.75 10.32 16.11
N VAL A 239 22.36 9.47 15.16
CA VAL A 239 21.06 9.57 14.48
C VAL A 239 20.13 8.51 15.05
N PRO A 240 18.90 8.87 15.49
CA PRO A 240 17.93 7.89 15.97
C PRO A 240 17.62 6.84 14.90
N GLN A 241 17.46 5.58 15.34
CA GLN A 241 17.00 4.52 14.46
C GLN A 241 15.57 4.79 13.99
N ASP A 242 15.28 4.48 12.72
CA ASP A 242 13.93 4.51 12.18
C ASP A 242 12.98 3.60 13.00
N LEU A 243 11.77 4.11 13.29
CA LEU A 243 10.79 3.40 14.11
C LEU A 243 10.39 2.05 13.50
N ASN A 244 10.18 1.99 12.19
CA ASN A 244 9.79 0.74 11.52
C ASN A 244 10.94 -0.28 11.56
N ALA A 245 12.17 0.17 11.37
CA ALA A 245 13.35 -0.67 11.53
C ALA A 245 13.49 -1.18 12.97
N ALA A 246 13.22 -0.33 13.97
CA ALA A 246 13.27 -0.71 15.38
C ALA A 246 12.16 -1.71 15.76
N ILE A 247 10.95 -1.53 15.24
CA ILE A 247 9.83 -2.48 15.42
C ILE A 247 10.17 -3.82 14.75
N LYS A 248 10.67 -3.79 13.50
CA LYS A 248 11.05 -5.00 12.75
C LYS A 248 12.19 -5.76 13.43
N ALA A 249 13.14 -5.05 14.04
CA ALA A 249 14.22 -5.63 14.83
C ALA A 249 13.79 -6.07 16.25
N GLY A 250 12.53 -5.87 16.64
CA GLY A 250 12.01 -6.24 17.96
C GLY A 250 12.53 -5.38 19.11
N LYS A 251 13.14 -4.22 18.83
CA LYS A 251 13.72 -3.32 19.84
C LYS A 251 12.67 -2.49 20.56
N VAL A 252 11.55 -2.20 19.90
CA VAL A 252 10.45 -1.42 20.45
C VAL A 252 9.12 -2.08 20.07
N ARG A 253 8.08 -1.80 20.85
CA ARG A 253 6.70 -2.19 20.56
C ARG A 253 5.84 -0.94 20.43
N ALA A 254 5.06 -0.85 19.37
CA ALA A 254 4.05 0.19 19.20
C ALA A 254 2.66 -0.44 19.42
N PRO A 255 1.80 0.15 20.27
CA PRO A 255 0.45 -0.36 20.47
C PRO A 255 -0.40 -0.10 19.21
N THR A 256 -1.37 -0.98 18.96
CA THR A 256 -2.41 -0.74 17.96
C THR A 256 -3.53 0.11 18.57
N HIS A 257 -4.07 1.06 17.79
CA HIS A 257 -5.13 1.96 18.26
C HIS A 257 -6.54 1.51 17.86
N ILE A 258 -6.64 0.67 16.83
CA ILE A 258 -7.92 0.21 16.27
C ILE A 258 -7.85 -1.31 16.16
N ILE A 259 -8.92 -1.97 16.60
CA ILE A 259 -9.13 -3.41 16.46
C ILE A 259 -10.22 -3.63 15.41
N SER A 260 -9.89 -4.33 14.33
CA SER A 260 -10.85 -4.84 13.34
C SER A 260 -10.87 -6.36 13.39
N THR A 261 -12.05 -6.97 13.35
CA THR A 261 -12.21 -8.44 13.44
C THR A 261 -13.02 -9.04 12.29
N ILE A 262 -13.40 -8.24 11.29
CA ILE A 262 -14.32 -8.66 10.21
C ILE A 262 -13.63 -8.86 8.87
N CYS A 263 -12.49 -8.21 8.64
CA CYS A 263 -11.77 -8.25 7.36
C CYS A 263 -10.26 -8.01 7.58
N ASP A 264 -9.43 -8.70 6.81
CA ASP A 264 -7.98 -8.49 6.74
C ASP A 264 -7.52 -8.50 5.28
N ASP A 265 -6.87 -7.42 4.86
CA ASP A 265 -6.39 -7.15 3.50
C ASP A 265 -4.86 -7.16 3.37
N ARG A 266 -4.14 -7.45 4.46
CA ARG A 266 -2.66 -7.37 4.50
C ARG A 266 -1.96 -8.61 3.97
N GLY A 267 -2.69 -9.73 3.86
CA GLY A 267 -2.17 -11.00 3.33
C GLY A 267 -2.05 -11.00 1.81
N GLU A 268 -1.65 -12.14 1.24
CA GLU A 268 -1.65 -12.34 -0.22
C GLU A 268 -3.05 -12.18 -0.83
N GLU A 269 -4.07 -12.52 -0.04
CA GLU A 269 -5.47 -12.40 -0.43
C GLU A 269 -6.28 -11.81 0.74
N ALA A 270 -7.23 -10.94 0.40
CA ALA A 270 -8.13 -10.37 1.39
C ALA A 270 -9.14 -11.42 1.90
N THR A 271 -9.52 -11.29 3.17
CA THR A 271 -10.40 -12.24 3.84
C THR A 271 -11.60 -11.55 4.50
N TYR A 272 -12.73 -12.25 4.57
CA TYR A 272 -13.89 -11.89 5.39
C TYR A 272 -14.01 -12.89 6.54
N ALA A 273 -13.84 -12.40 7.78
CA ALA A 273 -13.79 -13.22 8.99
C ALA A 273 -12.87 -14.45 8.86
N GLY A 274 -11.71 -14.28 8.20
CA GLY A 274 -10.73 -15.34 7.95
C GLY A 274 -11.01 -16.23 6.72
N VAL A 275 -12.14 -16.04 6.03
CA VAL A 275 -12.46 -16.77 4.78
C VAL A 275 -11.94 -15.98 3.57
N ARG A 276 -11.18 -16.64 2.70
CA ARG A 276 -10.63 -16.04 1.48
C ARG A 276 -11.73 -15.65 0.49
N MET A 277 -11.63 -14.47 -0.12
CA MET A 277 -12.65 -13.98 -1.05
C MET A 277 -12.84 -14.90 -2.27
N SER A 278 -11.74 -15.46 -2.80
CA SER A 278 -11.70 -16.47 -3.88
C SER A 278 -12.56 -17.69 -3.53
N SER A 279 -12.39 -18.23 -2.33
CA SER A 279 -13.11 -19.42 -1.87
C SER A 279 -14.63 -19.22 -1.83
N LEU A 280 -15.10 -17.97 -1.65
CA LEU A 280 -16.52 -17.65 -1.71
C LEU A 280 -17.06 -17.76 -3.13
N ILE A 281 -16.32 -17.24 -4.12
CA ILE A 281 -16.71 -17.30 -5.52
C ILE A 281 -16.62 -18.74 -6.06
N GLU A 282 -15.55 -19.46 -5.72
CA GLU A 282 -15.36 -20.86 -6.11
C GLU A 282 -16.43 -21.80 -5.55
N SER A 283 -17.00 -21.45 -4.39
CA SER A 283 -18.05 -22.23 -3.72
C SER A 283 -19.47 -21.71 -4.00
N ASP A 284 -19.65 -20.89 -5.04
CA ASP A 284 -20.94 -20.29 -5.45
C ASP A 284 -21.69 -19.61 -4.28
N LYS A 285 -20.95 -18.90 -3.43
CA LYS A 285 -21.52 -18.18 -2.28
C LYS A 285 -22.12 -16.85 -2.71
N GLY A 286 -23.24 -16.50 -2.08
CA GLY A 286 -24.01 -15.30 -2.39
C GLY A 286 -23.64 -14.09 -1.52
N VAL A 287 -24.33 -12.98 -1.78
CA VAL A 287 -24.23 -11.77 -0.95
C VAL A 287 -24.70 -12.06 0.48
N GLY A 288 -25.65 -12.99 0.65
CA GLY A 288 -26.07 -13.44 1.97
C GLY A 288 -24.93 -14.07 2.78
N ASP A 289 -24.05 -14.86 2.16
CA ASP A 289 -22.88 -15.45 2.81
C ASP A 289 -21.82 -14.41 3.17
N VAL A 290 -21.61 -13.40 2.32
CA VAL A 290 -20.70 -12.28 2.62
C VAL A 290 -21.19 -11.47 3.82
N ILE A 291 -22.48 -11.15 3.87
CA ILE A 291 -23.12 -10.49 5.02
C ILE A 291 -22.97 -11.36 6.27
N SER A 292 -23.16 -12.67 6.14
CA SER A 292 -22.96 -13.65 7.20
C SER A 292 -21.60 -13.51 7.90
N LEU A 293 -20.53 -13.49 7.09
CA LEU A 293 -19.16 -13.39 7.57
C LEU A 293 -18.84 -12.00 8.12
N LEU A 294 -19.26 -10.93 7.44
CA LEU A 294 -18.92 -9.58 7.85
C LEU A 294 -19.69 -9.12 9.10
N TRP A 295 -20.95 -9.49 9.24
CA TRP A 295 -21.81 -9.00 10.33
C TRP A 295 -21.79 -9.94 11.52
N PHE A 296 -21.80 -11.25 11.29
CA PHE A 296 -21.89 -12.26 12.35
C PHE A 296 -20.60 -13.04 12.56
N LYS A 297 -19.57 -12.84 11.71
CA LYS A 297 -18.29 -13.58 11.77
C LYS A 297 -18.48 -15.10 11.74
N ARG A 298 -19.52 -15.55 11.04
CA ARG A 298 -19.95 -16.95 10.97
C ARG A 298 -20.37 -17.30 9.55
N SER A 299 -20.11 -18.54 9.14
CA SER A 299 -20.68 -19.09 7.91
C SER A 299 -22.04 -19.71 8.21
N LEU A 300 -23.09 -18.89 8.20
CA LEU A 300 -24.47 -19.35 8.44
C LEU A 300 -24.90 -20.42 7.40
N PRO A 301 -25.86 -21.30 7.77
CA PRO A 301 -26.48 -22.23 6.84
C PRO A 301 -27.08 -21.53 5.61
N SER A 302 -27.14 -22.22 4.48
CA SER A 302 -27.65 -21.66 3.21
C SER A 302 -29.08 -21.14 3.29
N TYR A 303 -29.94 -21.76 4.11
CA TYR A 303 -31.31 -21.27 4.31
C TYR A 303 -31.34 -19.92 5.05
N CYS A 304 -30.36 -19.65 5.92
CA CYS A 304 -30.23 -18.37 6.62
C CYS A 304 -29.75 -17.29 5.66
N THR A 305 -28.69 -17.57 4.89
CA THR A 305 -28.13 -16.60 3.93
C THR A 305 -29.13 -16.30 2.81
N LYS A 306 -29.89 -17.30 2.37
CA LYS A 306 -30.97 -17.12 1.40
C LYS A 306 -32.13 -16.31 1.94
N PHE A 307 -32.52 -16.50 3.20
CA PHE A 307 -33.51 -15.64 3.85
C PHE A 307 -33.06 -14.16 3.91
N ILE A 308 -31.78 -13.91 4.23
CA ILE A 308 -31.21 -12.56 4.23
C ILE A 308 -31.33 -11.93 2.84
N GLU A 309 -30.97 -12.65 1.78
CA GLU A 309 -31.16 -12.19 0.40
C GLU A 309 -32.62 -11.89 0.06
N MET A 310 -33.55 -12.75 0.48
CA MET A 310 -34.98 -12.51 0.30
C MET A 310 -35.44 -11.24 1.00
N CYS A 311 -34.98 -10.98 2.22
CA CYS A 311 -35.28 -9.74 2.93
C CYS A 311 -34.76 -8.51 2.15
N ILE A 312 -33.53 -8.59 1.62
CA ILE A 312 -32.95 -7.52 0.80
C ILE A 312 -33.82 -7.25 -0.44
N MET A 313 -34.22 -8.29 -1.16
CA MET A 313 -35.05 -8.16 -2.37
C MET A 313 -36.43 -7.54 -2.07
N LEU A 314 -37.10 -8.00 -1.01
CA LEU A 314 -38.45 -7.54 -0.67
C LEU A 314 -38.48 -6.13 -0.05
N CYS A 315 -37.35 -5.69 0.52
CA CYS A 315 -37.19 -4.36 1.11
C CYS A 315 -36.42 -3.38 0.22
N ALA A 316 -36.04 -3.77 -0.99
CA ALA A 316 -35.19 -2.98 -1.89
C ALA A 316 -35.77 -1.59 -2.19
N ASP A 317 -37.08 -1.52 -2.45
CA ASP A 317 -37.79 -0.26 -2.67
C ASP A 317 -39.27 -0.35 -2.28
N HIS A 318 -39.94 0.80 -2.13
CA HIS A 318 -41.39 0.90 -1.86
C HIS A 318 -42.01 2.16 -2.48
N GLY A 319 -41.42 2.63 -3.59
CA GLY A 319 -41.88 3.78 -4.35
C GLY A 319 -41.44 5.13 -3.79
N PRO A 320 -41.68 6.21 -4.56
CA PRO A 320 -41.06 7.52 -4.33
C PRO A 320 -41.67 8.33 -3.18
N CYS A 321 -42.82 7.91 -2.64
CA CYS A 321 -43.57 8.68 -1.65
C CYS A 321 -43.13 8.45 -0.20
N VAL A 322 -42.26 7.46 0.04
CA VAL A 322 -41.71 7.23 1.39
C VAL A 322 -40.60 8.24 1.69
N SER A 323 -40.44 8.60 2.97
CA SER A 323 -39.54 9.69 3.40
C SER A 323 -38.14 9.61 2.79
N GLY A 324 -37.51 8.42 2.80
CA GLY A 324 -36.17 8.25 2.26
C GLY A 324 -36.09 8.44 0.75
N ALA A 325 -37.03 7.84 0.00
CA ALA A 325 -37.06 7.98 -1.45
C ALA A 325 -37.34 9.44 -1.87
N HIS A 326 -38.28 10.09 -1.19
CA HIS A 326 -38.59 11.50 -1.43
C HIS A 326 -37.37 12.40 -1.22
N ASN A 327 -36.67 12.28 -0.10
CA ASN A 327 -35.47 13.08 0.19
C ASN A 327 -34.35 12.82 -0.83
N THR A 328 -34.13 11.57 -1.21
CA THR A 328 -33.16 11.21 -2.26
C THR A 328 -33.52 11.86 -3.59
N ILE A 329 -34.79 11.80 -3.99
CA ILE A 329 -35.29 12.41 -5.23
C ILE A 329 -35.11 13.93 -5.22
N VAL A 330 -35.52 14.61 -4.15
CA VAL A 330 -35.37 16.07 -4.01
C VAL A 330 -33.90 16.47 -4.10
N THR A 331 -33.02 15.73 -3.43
CA THR A 331 -31.58 16.00 -3.43
C THR A 331 -30.94 15.75 -4.80
N ALA A 332 -31.34 14.68 -5.49
CA ALA A 332 -30.89 14.39 -6.85
C ALA A 332 -31.34 15.49 -7.84
N ARG A 333 -32.58 15.97 -7.71
CA ARG A 333 -33.14 17.08 -8.49
C ARG A 333 -32.45 18.42 -8.21
N ALA A 334 -31.86 18.58 -7.03
CA ALA A 334 -31.01 19.73 -6.70
C ALA A 334 -29.60 19.66 -7.34
N GLY A 335 -29.34 18.69 -8.23
CA GLY A 335 -28.08 18.57 -8.95
C GLY A 335 -26.96 17.90 -8.16
N LYS A 336 -27.25 17.32 -6.99
CA LYS A 336 -26.25 16.66 -6.16
C LYS A 336 -25.77 15.33 -6.75
N ASP A 337 -24.60 14.89 -6.31
CA ASP A 337 -24.00 13.61 -6.67
C ASP A 337 -24.77 12.42 -6.04
N LEU A 338 -24.39 11.19 -6.44
CA LEU A 338 -25.03 9.96 -5.98
C LEU A 338 -24.96 9.79 -4.47
N VAL A 339 -23.78 10.02 -3.87
CA VAL A 339 -23.54 9.77 -2.46
C VAL A 339 -24.33 10.77 -1.61
N SER A 340 -24.28 12.05 -1.96
CA SER A 340 -25.07 13.09 -1.29
C SER A 340 -26.57 12.79 -1.35
N SER A 341 -27.08 12.37 -2.52
CA SER A 341 -28.50 12.05 -2.71
C SER A 341 -28.92 10.83 -1.88
N LEU A 342 -28.10 9.77 -1.91
CA LEU A 342 -28.33 8.57 -1.12
C LEU A 342 -28.34 8.87 0.39
N VAL A 343 -27.31 9.55 0.90
CA VAL A 343 -27.18 9.87 2.32
C VAL A 343 -28.37 10.72 2.80
N SER A 344 -28.83 11.68 2.00
CA SER A 344 -30.00 12.49 2.35
C SER A 344 -31.26 11.65 2.55
N GLY A 345 -31.45 10.58 1.78
CA GLY A 345 -32.55 9.63 1.99
C GLY A 345 -32.31 8.69 3.17
N LEU A 346 -31.10 8.17 3.32
CA LEU A 346 -30.74 7.25 4.40
C LEU A 346 -30.88 7.89 5.78
N LEU A 347 -30.59 9.19 5.92
CA LEU A 347 -30.77 9.94 7.18
C LEU A 347 -32.23 10.03 7.65
N THR A 348 -33.20 9.64 6.81
CA THR A 348 -34.60 9.53 7.23
C THR A 348 -34.93 8.19 7.88
N ILE A 349 -34.06 7.17 7.73
CA ILE A 349 -34.27 5.84 8.29
C ILE A 349 -34.04 5.90 9.80
N GLY A 350 -35.04 5.45 10.55
CA GLY A 350 -35.07 5.54 12.01
C GLY A 350 -36.44 5.12 12.56
N PRO A 351 -36.87 5.61 13.74
CA PRO A 351 -38.01 5.04 14.47
C PRO A 351 -39.36 5.15 13.72
N ARG A 352 -39.52 6.12 12.81
CA ARG A 352 -40.76 6.32 12.05
C ARG A 352 -40.72 5.77 10.62
N PHE A 353 -39.53 5.51 10.09
CA PHE A 353 -39.34 5.00 8.73
C PHE A 353 -38.23 3.95 8.75
N GLY A 354 -38.59 2.67 8.58
CA GLY A 354 -37.65 1.54 8.59
C GLY A 354 -37.42 0.89 9.96
N GLY A 355 -37.61 1.61 11.07
CA GLY A 355 -37.39 1.06 12.42
C GLY A 355 -38.41 0.01 12.89
N ALA A 356 -39.50 -0.18 12.14
CA ALA A 356 -40.57 -1.12 12.52
C ALA A 356 -40.10 -2.59 12.56
N ILE A 357 -39.08 -2.96 11.79
CA ILE A 357 -38.52 -4.32 11.77
C ILE A 357 -37.86 -4.63 13.13
N ASP A 358 -36.99 -3.73 13.58
CA ASP A 358 -36.24 -3.86 14.81
C ASP A 358 -37.17 -3.77 16.05
N ASP A 359 -38.16 -2.87 16.02
CA ASP A 359 -39.20 -2.79 17.05
C ASP A 359 -40.02 -4.09 17.12
N ALA A 360 -40.50 -4.59 15.99
CA ALA A 360 -41.27 -5.83 15.98
C ALA A 360 -40.47 -7.00 16.55
N ALA A 361 -39.21 -7.16 16.14
CA ALA A 361 -38.32 -8.17 16.71
C ALA A 361 -38.20 -8.01 18.23
N ARG A 362 -37.87 -6.82 18.73
CA ARG A 362 -37.72 -6.58 20.18
C ARG A 362 -38.98 -6.89 20.98
N TYR A 363 -40.13 -6.37 20.56
CA TYR A 363 -41.37 -6.52 21.30
C TYR A 363 -41.93 -7.94 21.23
N PHE A 364 -41.86 -8.62 20.07
CA PHE A 364 -42.28 -10.02 19.97
C PHE A 364 -41.36 -10.95 20.74
N LYS A 365 -40.04 -10.70 20.69
CA LYS A 365 -39.07 -11.47 21.47
C LYS A 365 -39.36 -11.37 22.97
N ASP A 366 -39.47 -10.15 23.50
CA ASP A 366 -39.72 -9.90 24.93
C ASP A 366 -41.01 -10.59 25.41
N ALA A 367 -42.09 -10.46 24.64
CA ALA A 367 -43.38 -11.06 24.99
C ALA A 367 -43.35 -12.59 24.91
N CYS A 368 -42.72 -13.15 23.88
CA CYS A 368 -42.61 -14.59 23.68
C CYS A 368 -41.69 -15.25 24.72
N ASP A 369 -40.59 -14.60 25.09
CA ASP A 369 -39.64 -15.12 26.10
C ASP A 369 -40.20 -15.05 27.53
N LYS A 370 -41.04 -14.06 27.82
CA LYS A 370 -41.78 -13.98 29.09
C LYS A 370 -43.00 -14.91 29.16
N GLY A 371 -43.32 -15.60 28.07
CA GLY A 371 -44.50 -16.47 27.99
C GLY A 371 -45.84 -15.72 28.09
N LEU A 372 -45.88 -14.44 27.71
CA LEU A 372 -47.12 -13.67 27.73
C LEU A 372 -48.09 -14.21 26.67
N THR A 373 -49.37 -14.37 27.03
CA THR A 373 -50.37 -14.73 26.02
C THR A 373 -50.52 -13.59 25.00
N PRO A 374 -50.91 -13.88 23.75
CA PRO A 374 -51.18 -12.84 22.75
C PRO A 374 -52.19 -11.79 23.23
N TYR A 375 -53.19 -12.20 24.03
CA TYR A 375 -54.14 -11.30 24.67
C TYR A 375 -53.46 -10.34 25.65
N ASP A 376 -52.69 -10.88 26.60
CA ASP A 376 -52.01 -10.07 27.63
C ASP A 376 -51.03 -9.09 27.02
N TYR A 377 -50.29 -9.53 25.99
CA TYR A 377 -49.36 -8.68 25.27
C TYR A 377 -50.06 -7.50 24.58
N VAL A 378 -51.12 -7.75 23.80
CA VAL A 378 -51.80 -6.69 23.05
C VAL A 378 -52.53 -5.72 23.97
N GLU A 379 -53.20 -6.21 25.03
CA GLU A 379 -53.86 -5.32 25.99
C GLU A 379 -52.85 -4.53 26.84
N ALA A 380 -51.69 -5.10 27.18
CA ALA A 380 -50.61 -4.37 27.84
C ALA A 380 -50.05 -3.23 26.96
N MET A 381 -49.88 -3.48 25.65
CA MET A 381 -49.45 -2.46 24.69
C MET A 381 -50.49 -1.34 24.56
N LYS A 382 -51.77 -1.71 24.45
CA LYS A 382 -52.88 -0.76 24.42
C LYS A 382 -52.95 0.09 25.69
N LYS A 383 -52.77 -0.50 26.88
CA LYS A 383 -52.74 0.23 28.16
C LYS A 383 -51.60 1.25 28.21
N LYS A 384 -50.47 0.96 27.56
CA LYS A 384 -49.34 1.89 27.41
C LYS A 384 -49.56 2.94 26.31
N GLY A 385 -50.65 2.86 25.55
CA GLY A 385 -50.91 3.73 24.39
C GLY A 385 -50.01 3.44 23.19
N ILE A 386 -49.37 2.27 23.15
CA ILE A 386 -48.43 1.88 22.09
C ILE A 386 -49.14 0.93 21.12
N ARG A 387 -49.06 1.24 19.82
CA ARG A 387 -49.52 0.30 18.78
C ARG A 387 -48.52 -0.84 18.66
N VAL A 388 -49.01 -2.06 18.45
CA VAL A 388 -48.16 -3.23 18.29
C VAL A 388 -47.29 -3.08 17.03
N PRO A 389 -45.94 -2.99 17.16
CA PRO A 389 -45.07 -2.89 16.00
C PRO A 389 -45.19 -4.13 15.12
N GLY A 390 -45.10 -3.95 13.80
CA GLY A 390 -45.27 -5.06 12.86
C GLY A 390 -46.72 -5.49 12.60
N ILE A 391 -47.71 -4.88 13.27
CA ILE A 391 -49.14 -5.15 13.02
C ILE A 391 -49.83 -3.93 12.40
N GLY A 392 -50.62 -4.18 11.36
CA GLY A 392 -51.45 -3.21 10.68
C GLY A 392 -50.98 -2.89 9.27
N HIS A 393 -51.95 -2.72 8.37
CA HIS A 393 -51.71 -2.30 7.01
C HIS A 393 -52.78 -1.29 6.54
N ARG A 394 -52.42 -0.39 5.60
CA ARG A 394 -53.33 0.62 5.04
C ARG A 394 -54.40 0.02 4.10
N ILE A 395 -53.97 -0.88 3.20
CA ILE A 395 -54.83 -1.50 2.16
C ILE A 395 -55.11 -3.00 2.42
N LYS A 396 -54.10 -3.77 2.81
CA LYS A 396 -54.18 -5.22 3.06
C LYS A 396 -55.01 -5.56 4.30
N SER A 397 -55.65 -6.71 4.25
CA SER A 397 -56.59 -7.22 5.26
C SER A 397 -56.50 -8.75 5.38
N ALA A 398 -57.32 -9.38 6.23
CA ALA A 398 -57.37 -10.84 6.31
C ALA A 398 -57.72 -11.49 4.96
N ASP A 399 -58.63 -10.87 4.20
CA ASP A 399 -59.09 -11.38 2.90
C ASP A 399 -58.14 -11.04 1.74
N ASN A 400 -57.32 -10.00 1.89
CA ASN A 400 -56.33 -9.55 0.90
C ASN A 400 -54.97 -9.42 1.56
N ARG A 401 -54.27 -10.55 1.67
CA ARG A 401 -52.96 -10.66 2.34
C ARG A 401 -51.84 -10.00 1.55
N ASP A 402 -50.80 -9.58 2.26
CA ASP A 402 -49.56 -9.09 1.65
C ASP A 402 -48.74 -10.28 1.13
N LYS A 403 -48.48 -10.31 -0.18
CA LYS A 403 -47.73 -11.39 -0.84
C LYS A 403 -46.30 -11.51 -0.30
N ARG A 404 -45.69 -10.41 0.16
CA ARG A 404 -44.34 -10.44 0.74
C ARG A 404 -44.33 -11.23 2.06
N VAL A 405 -45.35 -11.01 2.89
CA VAL A 405 -45.54 -11.73 4.16
C VAL A 405 -45.80 -13.21 3.91
N GLU A 406 -46.65 -13.54 2.92
CA GLU A 406 -46.90 -14.94 2.53
C GLU A 406 -45.61 -15.65 2.09
N LEU A 407 -44.81 -15.04 1.22
CA LEU A 407 -43.55 -15.62 0.73
C LEU A 407 -42.56 -15.89 1.87
N LEU A 408 -42.38 -14.93 2.77
CA LEU A 408 -41.47 -15.06 3.91
C LEU A 408 -41.97 -16.12 4.92
N THR A 409 -43.27 -16.11 5.23
CA THR A 409 -43.89 -17.09 6.12
C THR A 409 -43.75 -18.51 5.57
N ASN A 410 -44.01 -18.71 4.29
CA ASN A 410 -43.87 -20.01 3.62
C ASN A 410 -42.41 -20.48 3.63
N TYR A 411 -41.46 -19.57 3.36
CA TYR A 411 -40.04 -19.87 3.41
C TYR A 411 -39.60 -20.31 4.80
N GLY A 412 -39.93 -19.53 5.84
CA GLY A 412 -39.61 -19.86 7.23
C GLY A 412 -40.17 -21.22 7.64
N ARG A 413 -41.46 -21.49 7.38
CA ARG A 413 -42.09 -22.77 7.73
C ARG A 413 -41.51 -23.98 6.99
N THR A 414 -40.96 -23.77 5.79
CA THR A 414 -40.43 -24.85 4.95
C THR A 414 -38.98 -25.17 5.30
N PHE A 415 -38.17 -24.16 5.58
CA PHE A 415 -36.72 -24.33 5.68
C PHE A 415 -36.15 -24.13 7.08
N PHE A 416 -36.83 -23.41 7.99
CA PHE A 416 -36.31 -23.17 9.33
C PHE A 416 -36.63 -24.35 10.25
N PRO A 417 -35.66 -24.84 11.04
CA PRO A 417 -35.91 -25.86 12.05
C PRO A 417 -37.00 -25.50 13.07
N SER A 418 -37.14 -24.22 13.39
CA SER A 418 -38.16 -23.69 14.29
C SER A 418 -38.61 -22.30 13.82
N VAL A 419 -39.89 -22.00 14.03
CA VAL A 419 -40.52 -20.70 13.71
C VAL A 419 -41.30 -20.17 14.93
N ARG A 420 -40.71 -20.30 16.13
CA ARG A 420 -41.35 -19.97 17.41
C ARG A 420 -41.86 -18.53 17.45
N TYR A 421 -41.04 -17.57 17.06
CA TYR A 421 -41.39 -16.16 17.14
C TYR A 421 -42.38 -15.76 16.04
N LEU A 422 -42.25 -16.33 14.84
CA LEU A 422 -43.24 -16.17 13.78
C LEU A 422 -44.61 -16.72 14.21
N GLU A 423 -44.67 -17.93 14.78
CA GLU A 423 -45.94 -18.50 15.26
C GLU A 423 -46.56 -17.67 16.38
N TYR A 424 -45.74 -17.12 17.29
CA TYR A 424 -46.23 -16.16 18.28
C TYR A 424 -46.83 -14.90 17.62
N ALA A 425 -46.14 -14.32 16.63
CA ALA A 425 -46.62 -13.15 15.89
C ALA A 425 -47.93 -13.43 15.13
N LEU A 426 -48.09 -14.62 14.55
CA LEU A 426 -49.32 -15.05 13.88
C LEU A 426 -50.48 -15.26 14.86
N GLN A 427 -50.21 -15.72 16.09
CA GLN A 427 -51.23 -15.78 17.14
C GLN A 427 -51.64 -14.39 17.62
N VAL A 428 -50.70 -13.45 17.71
CA VAL A 428 -50.99 -12.03 17.97
C VAL A 428 -51.87 -11.45 16.87
N GLU A 429 -51.52 -11.71 15.60
CA GLU A 429 -52.35 -11.32 14.46
C GLU A 429 -53.77 -11.88 14.55
N LYS A 430 -53.93 -13.16 14.88
CA LYS A 430 -55.25 -13.79 15.04
C LYS A 430 -56.11 -13.04 16.06
N TYR A 431 -55.52 -12.59 17.17
CA TYR A 431 -56.21 -11.76 18.16
C TYR A 431 -56.51 -10.36 17.62
N THR A 432 -55.56 -9.67 16.98
CA THR A 432 -55.78 -8.30 16.49
C THR A 432 -56.81 -8.23 15.36
N LEU A 433 -56.93 -9.28 14.54
CA LEU A 433 -57.97 -9.39 13.51
C LEU A 433 -59.39 -9.44 14.09
N THR A 434 -59.57 -9.89 15.33
CA THR A 434 -60.88 -9.79 16.02
C THR A 434 -61.28 -8.34 16.31
N LYS A 435 -60.33 -7.40 16.28
CA LYS A 435 -60.58 -5.97 16.54
C LYS A 435 -60.81 -5.20 15.25
N ALA A 436 -60.02 -5.45 14.21
CA ALA A 436 -60.20 -4.84 12.89
C ALA A 436 -59.54 -5.67 11.78
N ASN A 437 -60.19 -5.73 10.61
CA ASN A 437 -59.78 -6.60 9.49
C ASN A 437 -58.42 -6.22 8.87
N ASN A 438 -57.97 -4.97 9.05
CA ASN A 438 -56.69 -4.47 8.52
C ASN A 438 -55.52 -4.61 9.50
N LEU A 439 -55.73 -5.16 10.71
CA LEU A 439 -54.68 -5.41 11.70
C LEU A 439 -53.98 -6.75 11.45
N VAL A 440 -53.45 -6.89 10.23
CA VAL A 440 -52.64 -8.03 9.79
C VAL A 440 -51.16 -7.82 10.10
N LEU A 441 -50.40 -8.92 10.25
CA LEU A 441 -48.94 -8.90 10.30
C LEU A 441 -48.41 -8.31 8.99
N ASN A 442 -47.61 -7.26 9.10
CA ASN A 442 -47.00 -6.62 7.95
C ASN A 442 -45.60 -7.22 7.66
N VAL A 443 -45.00 -6.79 6.55
CA VAL A 443 -43.69 -7.30 6.13
C VAL A 443 -42.60 -7.03 7.16
N ASP A 444 -42.65 -5.89 7.85
CA ASP A 444 -41.65 -5.52 8.85
C ASP A 444 -41.73 -6.45 10.07
N GLY A 445 -42.94 -6.73 10.55
CA GLY A 445 -43.19 -7.67 11.63
C GLY A 445 -42.81 -9.09 11.29
N CYS A 446 -43.08 -9.51 10.04
CA CYS A 446 -42.72 -10.84 9.54
C CYS A 446 -41.20 -11.02 9.42
N ILE A 447 -40.47 -10.03 8.88
CA ILE A 447 -39.01 -10.07 8.83
C ILE A 447 -38.44 -10.07 10.26
N GLY A 448 -38.96 -9.22 11.14
CA GLY A 448 -38.51 -9.14 12.53
C GLY A 448 -38.64 -10.46 13.28
N SER A 449 -39.79 -11.12 13.20
CA SER A 449 -40.01 -12.41 13.86
C SER A 449 -39.18 -13.54 13.24
N LEU A 450 -39.12 -13.63 11.91
CA LEU A 450 -38.32 -14.65 11.23
C LEU A 450 -36.82 -14.43 11.43
N PHE A 451 -36.34 -13.20 11.55
CA PHE A 451 -34.93 -12.97 11.82
C PHE A 451 -34.53 -13.49 13.22
N LEU A 452 -35.41 -13.39 14.22
CA LEU A 452 -35.20 -14.04 15.52
C LEU A 452 -35.18 -15.56 15.39
N ASP A 453 -36.12 -16.12 14.61
CA ASP A 453 -36.17 -17.55 14.35
C ASP A 453 -34.93 -18.04 13.60
N LEU A 454 -34.35 -17.24 12.71
CA LEU A 454 -33.07 -17.52 12.06
C LEU A 454 -31.94 -17.62 13.08
N LEU A 455 -31.82 -16.63 13.98
CA LEU A 455 -30.77 -16.61 14.98
C LEU A 455 -30.87 -17.82 15.91
N VAL A 456 -32.06 -18.14 16.41
CA VAL A 456 -32.28 -19.31 17.28
C VAL A 456 -32.10 -20.63 16.53
N SER A 457 -32.71 -20.77 15.35
CA SER A 457 -32.76 -22.05 14.64
C SER A 457 -31.45 -22.40 13.93
N SER A 458 -30.58 -21.42 13.68
CA SER A 458 -29.22 -21.69 13.18
C SER A 458 -28.40 -22.55 14.13
N ALA A 459 -28.74 -22.58 15.43
CA ALA A 459 -27.94 -23.17 16.51
C ALA A 459 -26.49 -22.65 16.58
N MET A 460 -26.22 -21.50 15.93
CA MET A 460 -24.89 -20.90 15.92
C MET A 460 -24.74 -19.82 16.98
N PHE A 461 -25.84 -19.27 17.52
CA PHE A 461 -25.83 -18.16 18.48
C PHE A 461 -26.29 -18.56 19.87
N THR A 462 -25.62 -18.02 20.89
CA THR A 462 -26.10 -18.11 22.29
C THR A 462 -27.20 -17.08 22.54
N GLN A 463 -28.03 -17.29 23.57
CA GLN A 463 -29.09 -16.34 23.92
C GLN A 463 -28.54 -14.92 24.15
N GLN A 464 -27.38 -14.80 24.79
CA GLN A 464 -26.73 -13.50 25.02
C GLN A 464 -26.34 -12.81 23.72
N GLU A 465 -25.78 -13.55 22.75
CA GLU A 465 -25.44 -13.01 21.44
C GLU A 465 -26.69 -12.56 20.67
N ILE A 466 -27.79 -13.29 20.79
CA ILE A 466 -29.07 -12.93 20.16
C ILE A 466 -29.59 -11.62 20.76
N ASP A 467 -29.57 -11.49 22.09
CA ASP A 467 -29.97 -10.27 22.79
C ASP A 467 -29.10 -9.07 22.39
N GLU A 468 -27.79 -9.28 22.22
CA GLU A 468 -26.85 -8.25 21.76
C GLU A 468 -27.09 -7.86 20.29
N ILE A 469 -27.27 -8.81 19.38
CA ILE A 469 -27.56 -8.56 17.96
C ILE A 469 -28.83 -7.71 17.80
N VAL A 470 -29.88 -8.06 18.55
CA VAL A 470 -31.14 -7.32 18.57
C VAL A 470 -30.97 -5.96 19.26
N GLY A 471 -30.18 -5.88 20.32
CA GLY A 471 -29.90 -4.65 21.06
C GLY A 471 -29.11 -3.61 20.26
N ILE A 472 -28.13 -4.05 19.45
CA ILE A 472 -27.30 -3.19 18.59
C ILE A 472 -28.10 -2.66 17.39
N GLY A 473 -29.13 -3.38 16.93
CA GLY A 473 -29.98 -2.97 15.81
C GLY A 473 -29.52 -3.50 14.45
N TYR A 474 -29.05 -4.74 14.39
CA TYR A 474 -28.65 -5.40 13.13
C TYR A 474 -29.78 -5.41 12.08
N LEU A 475 -31.04 -5.49 12.51
CA LEU A 475 -32.21 -5.47 11.62
C LEU A 475 -32.40 -4.10 10.96
N ASN A 476 -32.04 -3.00 11.64
CA ASN A 476 -31.98 -1.68 11.01
C ASN A 476 -30.89 -1.65 9.93
N GLY A 477 -29.73 -2.25 10.19
CA GLY A 477 -28.66 -2.42 9.20
C GLY A 477 -29.13 -3.17 7.95
N LEU A 478 -29.89 -4.25 8.12
CA LEU A 478 -30.50 -5.00 7.02
C LEU A 478 -31.45 -4.13 6.19
N PHE A 479 -32.33 -3.35 6.84
CA PHE A 479 -33.24 -2.44 6.15
C PHE A 479 -32.50 -1.35 5.39
N VAL A 480 -31.47 -0.74 6.01
CA VAL A 480 -30.62 0.29 5.39
C VAL A 480 -29.93 -0.26 4.14
N LEU A 481 -29.31 -1.44 4.26
CA LEU A 481 -28.65 -2.10 3.13
C LEU A 481 -29.63 -2.39 1.99
N ALA A 482 -30.78 -2.98 2.32
CA ALA A 482 -31.82 -3.28 1.33
C ALA A 482 -32.31 -2.01 0.63
N ARG A 483 -32.71 -1.00 1.41
CA ARG A 483 -33.30 0.23 0.89
C ARG A 483 -32.34 1.06 0.04
N THR A 484 -31.04 0.93 0.29
CA THR A 484 -30.00 1.61 -0.49
C THR A 484 -30.13 1.30 -1.99
N ILE A 485 -30.53 0.08 -2.36
CA ILE A 485 -30.73 -0.33 -3.76
C ILE A 485 -31.76 0.57 -4.45
N GLY A 486 -32.95 0.73 -3.85
CA GLY A 486 -34.01 1.58 -4.38
C GLY A 486 -33.65 3.06 -4.42
N LEU A 487 -32.96 3.57 -3.38
CA LEU A 487 -32.54 4.98 -3.32
C LEU A 487 -31.50 5.32 -4.39
N ILE A 488 -30.54 4.43 -4.65
CA ILE A 488 -29.61 4.57 -5.79
C ILE A 488 -30.41 4.58 -7.10
N GLY A 489 -31.37 3.65 -7.25
CA GLY A 489 -32.27 3.57 -8.39
C GLY A 489 -33.01 4.89 -8.66
N HIS A 490 -33.61 5.49 -7.62
CA HIS A 490 -34.29 6.77 -7.71
C HIS A 490 -33.34 7.92 -8.09
N THR A 491 -32.10 7.93 -7.59
CA THR A 491 -31.13 8.96 -7.97
C THR A 491 -30.80 8.89 -9.45
N PHE A 492 -30.52 7.70 -9.96
CA PHE A 492 -30.26 7.50 -11.40
C PHE A 492 -31.49 7.82 -12.24
N ASP A 493 -32.67 7.47 -11.76
CA ASP A 493 -33.93 7.77 -12.44
C ASP A 493 -34.12 9.28 -12.63
N GLN A 494 -33.98 10.07 -11.56
CA GLN A 494 -34.11 11.54 -11.65
C GLN A 494 -33.07 12.18 -12.59
N LYS A 495 -31.83 11.66 -12.59
CA LYS A 495 -30.78 12.12 -13.50
C LYS A 495 -31.09 11.78 -14.96
N ARG A 496 -31.55 10.55 -15.25
CA ARG A 496 -31.98 10.15 -16.60
C ARG A 496 -33.16 10.97 -17.10
N LEU A 497 -34.13 11.24 -16.22
CA LEU A 497 -35.30 12.05 -16.50
C LEU A 497 -34.98 13.55 -16.63
N LYS A 498 -33.75 13.98 -16.34
CA LYS A 498 -33.31 15.39 -16.38
C LYS A 498 -34.25 16.31 -15.59
N GLN A 499 -34.71 15.85 -14.43
CA GLN A 499 -35.71 16.57 -13.65
C GLN A 499 -35.14 17.89 -13.08
N PRO A 500 -35.88 19.00 -13.17
CA PRO A 500 -35.42 20.30 -12.68
C PRO A 500 -35.44 20.37 -11.15
N LEU A 501 -34.80 21.39 -10.58
CA LEU A 501 -34.82 21.68 -9.14
C LEU A 501 -36.25 21.62 -8.59
N TYR A 502 -36.42 20.93 -7.46
CA TYR A 502 -37.68 20.87 -6.74
C TYR A 502 -37.82 22.04 -5.76
N ARG A 503 -38.98 22.69 -5.75
CA ARG A 503 -39.40 23.66 -4.74
C ARG A 503 -40.80 23.27 -4.28
N HIS A 504 -40.99 23.16 -2.96
CA HIS A 504 -42.28 22.77 -2.41
C HIS A 504 -43.35 23.85 -2.69
N PRO A 505 -44.58 23.48 -3.09
CA PRO A 505 -45.65 24.44 -3.34
C PRO A 505 -46.01 25.24 -2.09
N TRP A 506 -46.44 26.50 -2.26
CA TRP A 506 -46.76 27.37 -1.13
C TRP A 506 -48.13 27.05 -0.52
N GLU A 507 -49.05 26.59 -1.35
CA GLU A 507 -50.40 26.16 -0.99
C GLU A 507 -50.41 24.94 -0.04
N ASP A 508 -49.34 24.15 -0.03
CA ASP A 508 -49.15 23.00 0.86
C ASP A 508 -48.57 23.39 2.24
N VAL A 509 -48.19 24.67 2.44
CA VAL A 509 -47.57 25.17 3.67
C VAL A 509 -48.50 26.12 4.43
N LEU A 510 -48.84 25.75 5.65
CA LEU A 510 -49.57 26.64 6.56
C LEU A 510 -48.61 27.67 7.19
N TYR A 511 -48.66 28.91 6.71
CA TYR A 511 -47.93 30.04 7.29
C TYR A 511 -48.75 30.69 8.40
N THR A 512 -48.41 30.41 9.67
CA THR A 512 -48.99 31.10 10.83
C THR A 512 -48.18 32.36 11.15
N LYS A 513 -48.88 33.45 11.49
CA LYS A 513 -48.25 34.72 11.90
C LYS A 513 -47.53 34.61 13.23
#